data_AF-X1J5U6-F1
#
_entry.id   AF-X1J5U6-F1
#
_cell.length_a   1.000
_cell.length_b   1.000
_cell.length_c   1.000
_cell.angle_alpha   90.00
_cell.angle_beta   90.00
_cell.angle_gamma   90.00
#
_symmetry.space_group_name_H-M   'P 1'
#
loop_
_entity.id
_entity.type
_entity.pdbx_description
1 polymer ?
#
loop_
_entity_poly.entity_id
_entity_poly.type
_entity_poly.pdbx_seq_one_letter_code
_entity_poly.pdbx_strand_id
1 'polypeptide(L)'
;HIDYLLKSKKTKIVQIWIIDKKMECQTAEVFCQDPTTEIIKKGYGSSDCKCLTHLFFIKDEKKTEKILREIGFSIFCSSLNFLKRKSFYQLFIEYF
;
A
#
# COMPACT_ATOMS: atom_id res chain seq x y z
N HIS A 1 -6.71 7.49 5.36
CA HIS A 1 -7.02 7.66 3.92
C HIS A 1 -7.63 6.41 3.30
N ILE A 2 -7.23 5.20 3.70
CA ILE A 2 -7.86 3.97 3.21
C ILE A 2 -9.33 3.81 3.60
N ASP A 3 -9.77 4.60 4.59
CA ASP A 3 -11.14 4.61 5.13
C ASP A 3 -12.19 4.79 4.03
N TYR A 4 -11.87 5.53 2.96
CA TYR A 4 -12.75 5.67 1.79
C TYR A 4 -12.99 4.33 1.07
N LEU A 5 -11.94 3.53 0.91
CA LEU A 5 -12.02 2.23 0.25
C LEU A 5 -12.73 1.22 1.14
N LEU A 6 -12.50 1.26 2.44
CA LEU A 6 -13.15 0.38 3.42
C LEU A 6 -14.65 0.67 3.62
N LYS A 7 -15.18 1.80 3.15
CA LYS A 7 -16.63 2.07 3.14
C LYS A 7 -17.39 1.15 2.17
N SER A 8 -16.71 0.63 1.15
CA SER A 8 -17.31 -0.31 0.22
C SER A 8 -17.36 -1.71 0.82
N LYS A 9 -18.54 -2.35 0.82
CA LYS A 9 -18.68 -3.77 1.20
C LYS A 9 -17.92 -4.73 0.28
N LYS A 10 -17.45 -4.26 -0.88
CA LYS A 10 -16.65 -5.05 -1.83
C LYS A 10 -15.14 -5.00 -1.55
N THR A 11 -14.72 -4.25 -0.54
CA THR A 11 -13.31 -4.05 -0.22
C THR A 11 -12.97 -4.75 1.09
N LYS A 12 -11.92 -5.56 1.06
CA LYS A 12 -11.34 -6.21 2.25
C LYS A 12 -9.84 -5.95 2.31
N ILE A 13 -9.31 -5.89 3.52
CA ILE A 13 -7.86 -5.86 3.72
C ILE A 13 -7.36 -7.30 3.64
N VAL A 14 -6.49 -7.58 2.67
CA VAL A 14 -5.91 -8.92 2.49
C VAL A 14 -4.59 -9.04 3.25
N GLN A 15 -3.73 -8.03 3.15
CA GLN A 15 -2.41 -8.02 3.76
C GLN A 15 -1.98 -6.60 4.13
N ILE A 16 -1.18 -6.49 5.17
CA ILE A 16 -0.61 -5.23 5.64
C ILE A 16 0.89 -5.38 5.68
N TRP A 17 1.60 -4.46 5.04
CA TRP A 17 3.06 -4.38 5.08
C TRP A 17 3.48 -3.16 5.88
N ILE A 18 4.46 -3.34 6.75
CA ILE A 18 4.98 -2.30 7.65
C ILE A 18 6.50 -2.19 7.55
N ILE A 19 7.00 -0.97 7.75
CA ILE A 19 8.42 -0.65 7.82
C ILE A 19 8.63 0.44 8.87
N ASP A 20 9.68 0.33 9.68
CA ASP A 20 10.01 1.31 10.73
C ASP A 20 10.91 2.44 10.19
N LYS A 21 10.58 2.92 8.99
CA LYS A 21 11.31 3.99 8.28
C LYS A 21 10.33 4.84 7.48
N LYS A 22 10.65 6.12 7.29
CA LYS A 22 9.88 7.03 6.42
C LYS A 22 10.17 6.76 4.94
N MET A 23 9.65 5.65 4.42
CA MET A 23 9.90 5.18 3.04
C MET A 23 8.68 5.32 2.13
N GLU A 24 7.59 5.92 2.58
CA GLU A 24 6.32 5.97 1.84
C GLU A 24 6.46 6.57 0.43
N CYS A 25 6.98 7.80 0.33
CA CYS A 25 7.14 8.50 -0.95
C CYS A 25 8.14 7.79 -1.88
N GLN A 26 9.23 7.27 -1.32
CA GLN A 26 10.25 6.53 -2.08
C GLN A 26 9.69 5.21 -2.62
N THR A 27 8.89 4.51 -1.81
CA THR A 27 8.22 3.27 -2.23
C THR A 27 7.19 3.55 -3.34
N ALA A 28 6.44 4.66 -3.23
CA ALA A 28 5.53 5.10 -4.28
C ALA A 28 6.26 5.43 -5.59
N GLU A 29 7.45 6.03 -5.53
CA GLU A 29 8.28 6.31 -6.71
C GLU A 29 8.77 5.02 -7.39
N VAL A 30 9.24 4.04 -6.61
CA VAL A 30 9.62 2.71 -7.11
C VAL A 30 8.46 2.07 -7.85
N PHE A 31 7.28 2.02 -7.25
CA PHE A 31 6.11 1.41 -7.90
C PHE A 31 5.62 2.19 -9.12
N CYS A 32 5.74 3.52 -9.16
CA CYS A 32 5.43 4.29 -10.36
C CYS A 32 6.28 3.89 -11.57
N GLN A 33 7.51 3.43 -11.34
CA GLN A 33 8.45 3.03 -12.39
C GLN A 33 8.40 1.51 -12.68
N ASP A 34 7.79 0.73 -11.79
CA ASP A 34 7.80 -0.71 -11.86
C ASP A 34 6.59 -1.27 -12.66
N PRO A 35 6.81 -2.14 -13.67
CA PRO A 35 5.74 -2.67 -14.52
C PRO A 35 4.81 -3.66 -13.79
N THR A 36 5.14 -4.08 -12.57
CA THR A 36 4.29 -4.95 -11.74
C THR A 36 3.10 -4.22 -11.15
N THR A 37 3.06 -2.89 -11.26
CA THR A 37 1.95 -2.08 -10.77
C THR A 37 1.34 -1.19 -11.84
N GLU A 38 0.12 -0.74 -11.58
CA GLU A 38 -0.61 0.19 -12.43
C GLU A 38 -1.26 1.29 -11.59
N ILE A 39 -1.20 2.51 -12.12
CA ILE A 39 -1.79 3.68 -11.49
C ILE A 39 -3.28 3.73 -11.81
N ILE A 40 -4.12 3.35 -10.84
CA ILE A 40 -5.58 3.40 -11.01
C ILE A 40 -6.17 4.78 -10.79
N LYS A 41 -5.51 5.62 -9.98
CA LYS A 41 -5.97 6.98 -9.70
C LYS A 41 -4.79 7.87 -9.32
N LYS A 42 -4.60 8.97 -10.04
CA LYS A 42 -3.62 10.01 -9.71
C LYS A 42 -4.10 10.86 -8.53
N GLY A 43 -3.16 11.40 -7.76
CA GLY A 43 -3.43 12.28 -6.62
C GLY A 43 -4.05 11.58 -5.41
N TYR A 44 -4.02 10.24 -5.38
CA TYR A 44 -4.42 9.49 -4.19
C TYR A 44 -3.24 9.45 -3.23
N GLY A 45 -3.37 10.02 -2.03
CA GLY A 45 -2.28 10.15 -1.08
C GLY A 45 -2.46 11.37 -0.19
N SER A 46 -1.37 11.81 0.42
CA SER A 46 -1.38 13.01 1.24
C SER A 46 -1.14 14.27 0.40
N SER A 47 -1.78 15.37 0.75
CA SER A 47 -1.65 16.65 0.04
C SER A 47 -0.30 17.34 0.25
N ASP A 48 0.50 16.86 1.20
CA ASP A 48 1.84 17.37 1.53
C ASP A 48 2.96 16.70 0.71
N CYS A 49 2.64 15.73 -0.15
CA CYS A 49 3.60 15.06 -1.02
C CYS A 49 3.37 15.40 -2.50
N LYS A 50 4.42 15.24 -3.32
CA LYS A 50 4.35 15.44 -4.78
C LYS A 50 4.23 14.11 -5.56
N CYS A 51 3.94 13.02 -4.85
CA CYS A 51 3.84 11.69 -5.46
C CYS A 51 2.66 11.65 -6.43
N LEU A 52 2.85 10.92 -7.54
CA LEU A 52 1.82 10.78 -8.58
C LEU A 52 0.59 10.05 -8.02
N THR A 53 0.82 9.02 -7.22
CA THR A 53 -0.18 8.32 -6.41
C THR A 53 0.51 7.49 -5.33
N HIS A 54 -0.24 7.15 -4.28
CA HIS A 54 0.07 6.15 -3.26
C HIS A 54 -0.82 4.92 -3.39
N LEU A 55 -1.71 4.89 -4.39
CA LEU A 55 -2.62 3.78 -4.64
C LEU A 55 -2.34 3.16 -6.01
N PHE A 56 -1.94 1.90 -5.96
CA PHE A 56 -1.53 1.11 -7.11
C PHE A 56 -2.37 -0.16 -7.19
N PHE A 57 -2.68 -0.58 -8.41
CA PHE A 57 -3.18 -1.91 -8.70
C PHE A 57 -1.99 -2.83 -8.98
N ILE A 58 -1.95 -3.98 -8.32
CA ILE A 58 -0.89 -4.97 -8.51
C ILE A 58 -1.26 -5.93 -9.65
N LYS A 59 -0.35 -6.10 -10.60
CA LYS A 59 -0.45 -7.12 -11.67
C LYS A 59 0.22 -8.44 -11.29
N ASP A 60 1.31 -8.37 -10.52
CA ASP A 60 2.10 -9.52 -10.10
C ASP A 60 2.39 -9.41 -8.60
N GLU A 61 1.57 -10.11 -7.80
CA GLU A 61 1.67 -10.12 -6.34
C GLU A 61 3.06 -10.59 -5.89
N LYS A 62 3.55 -11.72 -6.42
CA LYS A 62 4.82 -12.32 -5.98
C LYS A 62 6.01 -11.40 -6.22
N LYS A 63 6.07 -10.73 -7.37
CA LYS A 63 7.14 -9.75 -7.63
C LYS A 63 7.00 -8.53 -6.72
N THR A 64 5.78 -8.04 -6.51
CA THR A 64 5.54 -6.91 -5.61
C THR A 64 5.98 -7.24 -4.18
N GLU A 65 5.65 -8.43 -3.68
CA GLU A 65 6.13 -8.90 -2.37
C GLU A 65 7.65 -8.97 -2.29
N LYS A 66 8.32 -9.43 -3.36
CA LYS A 66 9.79 -9.46 -3.43
C LYS A 66 10.38 -8.06 -3.29
N ILE A 67 9.86 -7.09 -4.04
CA ILE A 67 10.29 -5.68 -3.98
C ILE A 67 10.11 -5.13 -2.57
N LEU A 68 8.96 -5.37 -1.93
CA LEU A 68 8.70 -4.92 -0.56
C LEU A 68 9.71 -5.51 0.43
N ARG A 69 10.01 -6.80 0.33
CA ARG A 69 11.01 -7.47 1.17
C ARG A 69 12.41 -6.89 0.96
N GLU A 70 12.78 -6.61 -0.29
CA GLU A 70 14.06 -5.99 -0.65
C GLU A 70 14.20 -4.57 -0.08
N ILE A 71 13.11 -3.78 -0.05
CA ILE A 71 13.06 -2.46 0.59
C ILE A 71 13.11 -2.57 2.13
N GLY A 72 12.76 -3.73 2.68
CA GLY A 72 12.79 -4.01 4.12
C GLY A 72 11.42 -3.92 4.81
N PHE A 73 10.33 -4.01 4.06
CA PHE A 73 9.01 -4.18 4.65
C PHE A 73 8.84 -5.59 5.23
N SER A 74 8.00 -5.69 6.25
CA SER A 74 7.58 -6.95 6.87
C SER A 74 6.06 -7.06 6.87
N ILE A 75 5.56 -8.30 6.80
CA ILE A 75 4.13 -8.56 6.88
C ILE A 75 3.68 -8.36 8.33
N PHE A 76 2.70 -7.49 8.51
CA PHE A 76 2.02 -7.36 9.79
C PHE A 76 0.98 -8.48 9.91
N CYS A 77 1.30 -9.46 10.74
CA CYS A 77 0.38 -10.54 11.07
C CYS A 77 -0.49 -10.09 12.25
N SER A 78 -1.70 -9.59 12.00
CA SER A 78 -2.74 -9.54 13.04
C SER A 78 -3.73 -10.67 12.82
N SER A 79 -3.63 -11.71 13.64
CA SER A 79 -4.83 -12.47 13.99
C SER A 79 -5.84 -11.46 14.54
N LEU A 80 -7.01 -11.39 13.90
CA LEU A 80 -8.18 -10.54 14.19
C LEU A 80 -8.04 -9.55 15.37
N ASN A 81 -7.96 -8.25 15.05
CA ASN A 81 -8.60 -7.10 15.73
C ASN A 81 -7.79 -5.83 15.45
N PHE A 82 -8.04 -5.28 14.26
CA PHE A 82 -7.51 -3.99 13.83
C PHE A 82 -8.28 -2.88 14.53
N LEU A 83 -7.70 -2.27 15.58
CA LEU A 83 -7.94 -0.89 16.00
C LEU A 83 -7.16 -0.59 17.29
N LYS A 84 -5.99 0.04 17.13
CA LYS A 84 -5.34 1.02 18.03
C LYS A 84 -3.82 0.92 17.90
N ARG A 85 -3.24 1.61 16.91
CA ARG A 85 -2.03 2.45 17.10
C ARG A 85 -1.59 3.04 15.77
N LYS A 86 -1.11 4.29 15.84
CA LYS A 86 -0.45 5.00 14.76
C LYS A 86 0.77 4.20 14.28
N SER A 87 0.67 3.57 13.13
CA SER A 87 1.83 3.18 12.33
C SER A 87 1.42 3.19 10.87
N PHE A 88 2.31 3.65 10.00
CA PHE A 88 2.04 3.89 8.59
C PHE A 88 1.66 2.58 7.87
N TYR A 89 0.55 2.58 7.14
CA TYR A 89 0.02 1.41 6.45
C TYR A 89 0.12 1.61 4.94
N GLN A 90 1.05 0.93 4.25
CA GLN A 90 0.94 0.74 2.81
C GLN A 90 0.00 -0.45 2.61
N LEU A 91 -1.28 -0.16 2.47
CA LEU A 91 -2.32 -1.17 2.31
C LEU A 91 -2.43 -1.56 0.84
N PHE A 92 -2.25 -2.84 0.55
CA PHE A 92 -2.63 -3.40 -0.74
C PHE A 92 -4.13 -3.65 -0.72
N ILE A 93 -4.85 -2.94 -1.59
CA ILE A 93 -6.25 -3.21 -1.86
C ILE A 93 -6.32 -3.85 -3.23
N GLU A 94 -6.55 -5.17 -3.21
CA GLU A 94 -7.11 -5.85 -4.36
C GLU A 94 -8.55 -5.35 -4.55
N TYR A 95 -8.88 -4.93 -5.77
CA TYR A 95 -10.24 -4.67 -6.20
C TYR A 95 -10.80 -5.95 -6.84
N PHE A 96 -11.92 -6.44 -6.32
CA PHE A 96 -12.83 -7.38 -7.00
C PHE A 96 -13.87 -6.60 -7.81
#